data_AF-A0AAU1U4W9-F1
#
_entry.id   AF-A0AAU1U4W9-F1
#
_cell.length_a   1.000
_cell.length_b   1.000
_cell.length_c   1.000
_cell.angle_alpha   90.00
_cell.angle_beta   90.00
_cell.angle_gamma   90.00
#
_symmetry.space_group_name_H-M   'P 1'
#
loop_
_entity.id
_entity.type
_entity.pdbx_description
1 polymer ?
#
loop_
_entity_poly.entity_id
_entity_poly.type
_entity_poly.pdbx_seq_one_letter_code
_entity_poly.pdbx_strand_id
1 'polypeptide(L)'
;MTEVRDALLALNSPNMPFSVQEGQHGEKADLVAECHIKRVGVRLKTSMRLVPEKHEVRVIHERWENRSAGNANGQYGRGHAPATFTQKETVTGPDGRKQRVEAFRFDTREMTNPLEVTVLRAGWTWRGVFRL
;
A
#
# COMPACT_ATOMS: atom_id res chain seq x y z
N MET A 1 -18.88 -1.82 17.36
CA MET A 1 -17.86 -1.04 16.62
C MET A 1 -16.77 -1.93 16.00
N THR A 2 -17.01 -3.24 15.88
CA THR A 2 -15.99 -4.25 15.52
C THR A 2 -16.01 -4.63 14.04
N GLU A 3 -17.14 -4.48 13.37
CA GLU A 3 -17.37 -5.03 12.03
C GLU A 3 -16.36 -4.56 10.98
N VAL A 4 -16.10 -3.24 10.86
CA VAL A 4 -15.11 -2.74 9.89
C VAL A 4 -13.67 -3.09 10.27
N ARG A 5 -13.37 -3.19 11.57
CA ARG A 5 -12.05 -3.59 12.07
C ARG A 5 -11.78 -5.06 11.71
N ASP A 6 -12.72 -5.93 12.02
CA ASP A 6 -12.62 -7.37 11.74
C ASP A 6 -12.58 -7.62 10.23
N ALA A 7 -13.38 -6.89 9.45
CA ALA A 7 -13.35 -6.95 7.99
C ALA A 7 -11.99 -6.54 7.40
N LEU A 8 -11.36 -5.48 7.93
CA LEU A 8 -10.04 -5.05 7.50
C LEU A 8 -8.95 -6.07 7.88
N LEU A 9 -9.01 -6.65 9.07
CA LEU A 9 -8.08 -7.70 9.49
C LEU A 9 -8.26 -8.98 8.68
N ALA A 10 -9.48 -9.29 8.23
CA ALA A 10 -9.79 -10.43 7.38
C ALA A 10 -9.23 -10.32 5.94
N LEU A 11 -8.73 -9.14 5.53
CA LEU A 11 -8.03 -8.99 4.24
C LEU A 11 -6.67 -9.69 4.20
N ASN A 12 -6.10 -10.04 5.36
CA ASN A 12 -4.86 -10.80 5.41
C ASN A 12 -5.00 -12.14 4.69
N SER A 13 -4.29 -12.29 3.58
CA SER A 13 -4.28 -13.50 2.78
C SER A 13 -2.87 -13.73 2.23
N PRO A 14 -2.41 -14.98 2.08
CA PRO A 14 -1.14 -15.30 1.44
C PRO A 14 -1.01 -14.74 0.02
N ASN A 15 -2.13 -14.44 -0.64
CA ASN A 15 -2.18 -13.93 -2.01
C ASN A 15 -2.15 -12.40 -2.09
N MET A 16 -2.24 -11.69 -0.96
CA MET A 16 -2.18 -10.23 -0.93
C MET A 16 -0.73 -9.76 -0.78
N PRO A 17 -0.32 -8.69 -1.48
CA PRO A 17 1.03 -8.14 -1.36
C PRO A 17 1.26 -7.35 -0.05
N PHE A 18 0.26 -7.29 0.82
CA PHE A 18 0.25 -6.50 2.04
C PHE A 18 -0.34 -7.30 3.21
N SER A 19 -0.06 -6.85 4.43
CA SER A 19 -0.69 -7.32 5.66
C SER A 19 -1.35 -6.18 6.40
N VAL A 20 -2.44 -6.47 7.13
CA VAL A 20 -3.14 -5.54 8.03
C VAL A 20 -2.93 -6.01 9.46
N GLN A 21 -2.53 -5.11 10.34
CA GLN A 21 -2.23 -5.39 11.74
C GLN A 21 -2.83 -4.31 12.63
N GLU A 22 -2.93 -4.60 13.92
CA GLU A 22 -3.24 -3.59 14.93
C GLU A 22 -2.17 -2.49 14.94
N GLY A 23 -2.60 -1.26 15.18
CA GLY A 23 -1.66 -0.16 15.43
C GLY A 23 -0.79 -0.42 16.65
N GLN A 24 0.48 -0.03 16.58
CA GLN A 24 1.40 -0.19 17.70
C GLN A 24 1.07 0.79 18.84
N HIS A 25 1.48 0.44 20.06
CA HIS A 25 1.32 1.33 21.21
C HIS A 25 2.03 2.68 20.95
N GLY A 26 1.27 3.79 21.06
CA GLY A 26 1.74 5.14 20.76
C GLY A 26 1.54 5.59 19.31
N GLU A 27 1.16 4.69 18.39
CA GLU A 27 0.68 5.09 17.07
C GLU A 27 -0.75 5.65 17.16
N LYS A 28 -1.05 6.73 16.42
CA LYS A 28 -2.38 7.35 16.38
C LYS A 28 -3.38 6.60 15.48
N ALA A 29 -3.08 5.35 15.15
CA ALA A 29 -3.83 4.51 14.24
C ALA A 29 -4.32 3.30 15.02
N ASP A 30 -5.55 2.88 14.74
CA ASP A 30 -6.11 1.65 15.29
C ASP A 30 -5.64 0.44 14.48
N LEU A 31 -5.47 0.61 13.16
CA LEU A 31 -4.98 -0.42 12.26
C LEU A 31 -3.90 0.15 11.32
N VAL A 32 -2.99 -0.71 10.89
CA VAL A 32 -1.94 -0.39 9.93
C VAL A 32 -1.90 -1.46 8.85
N ALA A 33 -1.92 -1.04 7.58
CA ALA A 33 -1.61 -1.90 6.46
C ALA A 33 -0.19 -1.62 5.94
N GLU A 34 0.63 -2.65 5.77
CA GLU A 34 1.99 -2.52 5.25
C GLU A 34 2.23 -3.41 4.03
N CYS A 35 2.99 -2.90 3.07
CA CYS A 35 3.40 -3.62 1.87
C CYS A 35 4.90 -3.36 1.61
N HIS A 36 5.68 -4.42 1.36
CA HIS A 36 7.09 -4.29 1.03
C HIS A 36 7.43 -5.02 -0.27
N ILE A 37 7.69 -4.25 -1.31
CA ILE A 37 8.09 -4.74 -2.63
C ILE A 37 9.61 -4.60 -2.78
N LYS A 38 10.33 -5.62 -2.30
CA LYS A 38 11.80 -5.66 -2.32
C LYS A 38 12.38 -5.48 -3.73
N ARG A 39 11.72 -6.03 -4.76
CA ARG A 39 12.18 -6.02 -6.16
C ARG A 39 12.34 -4.61 -6.74
N VAL A 40 11.55 -3.65 -6.27
CA VAL A 40 11.63 -2.23 -6.66
C VAL A 40 12.01 -1.30 -5.50
N GLY A 41 12.38 -1.86 -4.35
CA GLY A 41 12.79 -1.10 -3.16
C GLY A 41 11.69 -0.20 -2.59
N VAL A 42 10.42 -0.62 -2.64
CA VAL A 42 9.28 0.18 -2.19
C VAL A 42 8.69 -0.38 -0.90
N ARG A 43 8.49 0.49 0.09
CA ARG A 43 7.65 0.21 1.26
C ARG A 43 6.46 1.17 1.25
N LEU A 44 5.26 0.63 1.45
CA LEU A 44 4.03 1.39 1.67
C LEU A 44 3.50 1.11 3.08
N LYS A 45 2.93 2.14 3.69
CA LYS A 45 2.18 2.05 4.95
C LYS A 45 0.88 2.84 4.81
N THR A 46 -0.24 2.26 5.24
CA THR A 46 -1.51 2.96 5.42
C THR A 46 -1.90 2.87 6.89
N SER A 47 -1.79 3.99 7.60
CA SER A 47 -2.29 4.10 8.98
C SER A 47 -3.77 4.48 8.95
N MET A 48 -4.60 3.74 9.68
CA MET A 48 -6.05 3.85 9.69
C MET A 48 -6.54 4.09 11.12
N ARG A 49 -7.33 5.15 11.32
CA ARG A 49 -8.01 5.46 12.57
C ARG A 49 -9.52 5.36 12.39
N LEU A 50 -10.17 4.50 13.14
CA LEU A 50 -11.62 4.35 13.17
C LEU A 50 -12.21 5.48 14.03
N VAL A 51 -13.19 6.19 13.49
CA VAL A 51 -13.94 7.23 14.22
C VAL A 51 -15.42 6.85 14.22
N PRO A 52 -15.85 6.04 15.21
CA PRO A 52 -17.20 5.46 15.24
C PRO A 52 -18.31 6.50 15.28
N GLU A 53 -18.11 7.62 15.99
CA GLU A 53 -19.08 8.72 16.10
C GLU A 53 -19.46 9.34 14.74
N LYS A 54 -18.53 9.26 13.78
CA LYS A 54 -18.70 9.81 12.43
C LYS A 54 -18.83 8.73 11.37
N HIS A 55 -18.76 7.46 11.76
CA HIS A 55 -18.76 6.32 10.86
C HIS A 55 -17.72 6.47 9.72
N GLU A 56 -16.52 6.97 10.08
CA GLU A 56 -15.42 7.24 9.15
C GLU A 56 -14.13 6.51 9.58
N VAL A 57 -13.33 6.13 8.59
CA VAL A 57 -11.94 5.70 8.77
C VAL A 57 -11.04 6.79 8.21
N ARG A 58 -10.25 7.41 9.08
CA ARG A 58 -9.25 8.40 8.69
C ARG A 58 -7.96 7.72 8.32
N VAL A 59 -7.40 8.08 7.17
CA VAL A 59 -6.26 7.37 6.60
C VAL A 59 -5.11 8.28 6.23
N ILE A 60 -3.90 7.77 6.43
CA ILE A 60 -2.66 8.36 5.93
C ILE A 60 -1.91 7.29 5.17
N HIS A 61 -1.57 7.61 3.93
CA HIS A 61 -0.65 6.82 3.12
C HIS A 61 0.75 7.37 3.25
N GLU A 62 1.71 6.50 3.51
CA GLU A 62 3.13 6.79 3.54
C GLU A 62 3.87 5.83 2.61
N ARG A 63 4.90 6.34 1.96
CA ARG A 63 5.68 5.61 0.96
C ARG A 63 7.17 5.95 1.13
N TRP A 64 7.99 4.91 1.06
CA TRP A 64 9.44 5.00 1.01
C TRP A 64 9.95 4.27 -0.22
N GLU A 65 10.71 4.95 -1.08
CA GLU A 65 11.34 4.37 -2.28
C GLU A 65 12.87 4.44 -2.16
N ASN A 66 13.52 3.28 -2.20
CA ASN A 66 14.97 3.15 -2.31
C ASN A 66 15.32 2.80 -3.76
N ARG A 67 15.45 3.79 -4.65
CA ARG A 67 15.84 3.54 -6.04
C ARG A 67 17.33 3.18 -6.10
N SER A 68 17.65 1.92 -6.33
CA SER A 68 19.04 1.40 -6.39
C SER A 68 19.83 1.79 -7.65
N ALA A 69 19.42 2.81 -8.42
CA ALA A 69 20.12 3.22 -9.63
C ALA A 69 20.64 4.66 -9.50
N GLY A 70 21.93 4.79 -9.19
CA GLY A 70 22.73 6.01 -9.35
C GLY A 70 22.24 7.21 -8.54
N ASN A 71 22.78 7.37 -7.33
CA ASN A 71 22.66 8.58 -6.50
C ASN A 71 21.22 8.93 -6.10
N ALA A 72 20.58 8.15 -5.22
CA ALA A 72 19.22 8.44 -4.79
C ALA A 72 19.10 8.38 -3.26
N ASN A 73 19.00 9.58 -2.65
CA ASN A 73 18.39 9.73 -1.33
C ASN A 73 17.00 9.04 -1.36
N GLY A 74 16.67 8.26 -0.34
CA GLY A 74 15.36 7.61 -0.25
C GLY A 74 14.23 8.62 -0.44
N GLN A 75 13.33 8.35 -1.39
CA GLN A 75 12.19 9.25 -1.64
C GLN A 75 11.08 8.91 -0.65
N TYR A 76 10.73 9.88 0.19
CA TYR A 76 9.58 9.80 1.07
C TYR A 76 8.39 10.53 0.44
N GLY A 77 7.22 9.89 0.44
CA GLY A 77 5.96 10.50 0.03
C GLY A 77 4.88 10.27 1.09
N ARG A 78 4.04 11.27 1.30
CA ARG A 78 2.89 11.21 2.21
C ARG A 78 1.63 11.73 1.52
N GLY A 79 0.51 11.04 1.74
CA GLY A 79 -0.79 11.37 1.14
C GLY A 79 -1.15 10.49 -0.05
N HIS A 80 -2.40 10.62 -0.52
CA HIS A 80 -2.93 9.84 -1.63
C HIS A 80 -2.32 10.29 -2.96
N ALA A 81 -1.31 9.55 -3.43
CA ALA A 81 -0.72 9.71 -4.75
C ALA A 81 -0.51 8.32 -5.36
N PRO A 82 -1.41 7.86 -6.24
CA PRO A 82 -1.23 6.59 -6.95
C PRO A 82 0.12 6.56 -7.65
N ALA A 83 0.84 5.44 -7.52
CA ALA A 83 2.11 5.23 -8.19
C ALA A 83 2.18 3.83 -8.78
N THR A 84 2.84 3.71 -9.92
CA THR A 84 3.14 2.43 -10.56
C THR A 84 4.65 2.23 -10.59
N PHE A 85 5.10 1.06 -10.15
CA PHE A 85 6.49 0.63 -10.16
C PHE A 85 6.65 -0.51 -11.16
N THR A 86 7.63 -0.39 -12.06
CA THR A 86 7.90 -1.41 -13.08
C THR A 86 9.37 -1.77 -13.10
N GLN A 87 9.69 -3.06 -13.27
CA GLN A 87 11.04 -3.51 -13.58
C GLN A 87 11.05 -4.17 -14.95
N LYS A 88 12.06 -3.83 -15.76
CA LYS A 88 12.28 -4.42 -17.09
C LYS A 88 13.50 -5.34 -17.04
N GLU A 89 13.40 -6.50 -17.67
CA GLU A 89 14.51 -7.43 -17.88
C GLU A 89 14.89 -7.46 -19.35
N THR A 90 16.15 -7.77 -19.63
CA THR A 90 16.61 -7.96 -21.01
C THR A 90 16.62 -9.44 -21.32
N VAL A 91 15.80 -9.86 -22.27
CA VAL A 91 15.73 -11.22 -22.78
C VAL A 91 16.32 -11.27 -24.19
N THR A 92 16.93 -12.39 -24.56
CA THR A 92 17.40 -12.63 -25.92
C THR A 92 16.33 -13.41 -26.67
N GLY A 93 15.84 -12.84 -27.77
CA GLY A 93 14.85 -13.48 -28.63
C GLY A 93 15.44 -14.64 -29.47
N PRO A 94 14.57 -15.44 -30.10
CA PRO A 94 15.01 -16.55 -30.97
C PRO A 94 15.77 -16.08 -32.21
N ASP A 95 15.69 -14.79 -32.56
CA ASP A 95 16.45 -14.12 -33.61
C ASP A 95 17.82 -13.58 -33.13
N GLY A 96 18.19 -13.85 -31.88
CA GLY A 96 19.41 -13.35 -31.25
C GLY A 96 19.36 -11.88 -30.81
N ARG A 97 18.24 -11.18 -31.02
CA ARG A 97 18.11 -9.76 -30.64
C ARG A 97 17.75 -9.61 -29.16
N LYS A 98 18.32 -8.61 -28.50
CA LYS A 98 17.98 -8.25 -27.12
C LYS A 98 16.69 -7.44 -27.09
N GLN A 99 15.72 -7.88 -26.29
CA GLN A 99 14.47 -7.18 -26.04
C GLN A 99 14.35 -6.85 -24.55
N ARG A 100 13.88 -5.64 -24.22
CA ARG A 100 13.48 -5.29 -22.86
C ARG A 100 12.02 -5.66 -22.67
N VAL A 101 11.73 -6.60 -21.79
CA VAL A 101 10.37 -7.02 -21.42
C VAL A 101 10.05 -6.55 -20.01
N GLU A 102 8.79 -6.21 -19.75
CA GLU A 102 8.33 -5.95 -18.38
C GLU A 102 8.32 -7.26 -17.61
N ALA A 103 9.12 -7.33 -16.57
CA ALA A 103 9.27 -8.53 -15.73
C ALA A 103 8.54 -8.38 -14.38
N PHE A 104 8.16 -7.15 -14.04
CA PHE A 104 7.44 -6.83 -12.82
C PHE A 104 6.66 -5.52 -12.97
N ARG A 105 5.47 -5.50 -12.40
CA ARG A 105 4.66 -4.31 -12.22
C ARG A 105 3.99 -4.37 -10.85
N PHE A 106 3.93 -3.25 -10.17
CA PHE A 106 3.17 -3.08 -8.94
C PHE A 106 2.51 -1.70 -8.93
N ASP A 107 1.22 -1.68 -8.70
CA ASP A 107 0.43 -0.45 -8.52
C ASP A 107 0.11 -0.27 -7.03
N THR A 108 0.32 0.92 -6.46
CA THR A 108 -0.01 1.18 -5.05
C THR A 108 -1.49 0.90 -4.74
N ARG A 109 -2.36 0.97 -5.76
CA ARG A 109 -3.78 0.65 -5.67
C ARG A 109 -4.07 -0.82 -5.39
N GLU A 110 -3.12 -1.72 -5.64
CA GLU A 110 -3.21 -3.12 -5.22
C GLU A 110 -3.28 -3.28 -3.70
N MET A 111 -2.81 -2.27 -2.94
CA MET A 111 -3.00 -2.19 -1.48
C MET A 111 -4.15 -1.26 -1.10
N THR A 112 -4.24 -0.05 -1.67
CA THR A 112 -5.21 0.95 -1.20
C THR A 112 -6.67 0.60 -1.55
N ASN A 113 -6.91 0.00 -2.73
CA ASN A 113 -8.28 -0.29 -3.17
C ASN A 113 -8.95 -1.36 -2.30
N PRO A 114 -8.32 -2.51 -1.98
CA PRO A 114 -8.94 -3.49 -1.09
C PRO A 114 -9.33 -2.92 0.28
N LEU A 115 -8.48 -2.04 0.85
CA LEU A 115 -8.76 -1.39 2.13
C LEU A 115 -9.98 -0.45 2.02
N GLU A 116 -9.97 0.45 1.03
CA GLU A 116 -11.05 1.40 0.81
C GLU A 116 -12.38 0.70 0.51
N VAL A 117 -12.38 -0.28 -0.40
CA VAL A 117 -13.58 -1.06 -0.75
C VAL A 117 -14.13 -1.79 0.47
N THR A 118 -13.28 -2.32 1.34
CA THR A 118 -13.72 -3.01 2.56
C THR A 118 -14.40 -2.06 3.54
N VAL A 119 -13.82 -0.86 3.73
CA VAL A 119 -14.43 0.19 4.56
C VAL A 119 -15.78 0.62 4.00
N LEU A 120 -15.85 0.89 2.70
CA LEU A 120 -17.10 1.31 2.03
C LEU A 120 -18.18 0.22 2.10
N ARG A 121 -17.80 -1.06 1.92
CA ARG A 121 -18.74 -2.20 2.02
C ARG A 121 -19.27 -2.42 3.43
N ALA A 122 -18.49 -2.08 4.45
CA ALA A 122 -18.95 -2.07 5.84
C ALA A 122 -19.87 -0.87 6.16
N GLY A 123 -20.13 0.01 5.19
CA GLY A 123 -20.96 1.21 5.35
C GLY A 123 -20.19 2.45 5.82
N TRP A 124 -18.87 2.35 6.03
CA TRP A 124 -18.04 3.42 6.57
C TRP A 124 -17.49 4.34 5.48
N THR A 125 -17.19 5.58 5.85
CA THR A 125 -16.53 6.55 4.96
C THR A 125 -15.01 6.39 4.99
N TRP A 126 -14.37 6.35 3.83
CA TRP A 126 -12.91 6.43 3.70
C TRP A 126 -12.45 7.88 3.56
N ARG A 127 -11.64 8.37 4.51
CA ARG A 127 -11.24 9.78 4.59
C ARG A 127 -9.73 9.95 4.63
N GLY A 128 -9.12 10.36 3.52
CA GLY A 128 -7.73 10.80 3.50
C GLY A 128 -7.50 12.06 4.36
N VAL A 129 -6.46 12.04 5.21
CA VAL A 129 -6.08 13.17 6.07
C VAL A 129 -4.58 13.44 6.02
N PHE A 130 -4.17 14.65 6.44
CA PHE A 130 -2.75 15.00 6.59
C PHE A 130 -2.15 14.56 7.93
N ARG A 131 -2.99 14.30 8.95
CA ARG A 131 -2.60 13.82 10.28
C ARG A 131 -3.76 13.04 10.92
N LEU A 132 -3.43 12.03 11.74
CA LEU A 132 -4.39 11.27 12.55
C LEU A 132 -4.62 11.92 13.93
#